data_AF-A0A9D8B9R3-F1
#
_entry.id   AF-A0A9D8B9R3-F1
#
_cell.length_a   1.000
_cell.length_b   1.000
_cell.length_c   1.000
_cell.angle_alpha   90.00
_cell.angle_beta   90.00
_cell.angle_gamma   90.00
#
_symmetry.space_group_name_H-M   'P 1'
#
loop_
_entity.id
_entity.type
_entity.pdbx_description
1 polymer ?
#
loop_
_entity_poly.entity_id
_entity_poly.type
_entity_poly.pdbx_seq_one_letter_code
_entity_poly.pdbx_strand_id
1 'polypeptide(L)'
;MSMESRSPERVPQSQGTGVGRPPGWRRFLLPQTGLGRWATGLFIAFVILMVIQSALVMSRDGEDREDETFFDNLPLAALILVVGALAIGAGAVAAIAIIKKRERALPVFLILLFGLFALMFAVGEMVGHE
;
A
#
# COMPACT_ATOMS: atom_id res chain seq x y z
N MET A 1 -19.28 54.43 -54.80
CA MET A 1 -18.61 53.15 -54.48
C MET A 1 -18.45 53.11 -52.96
N SER A 2 -19.44 52.54 -52.26
CA SER A 2 -19.59 52.60 -50.80
C SER A 2 -18.93 51.37 -50.19
N MET A 3 -17.93 51.57 -49.33
CA MET A 3 -17.26 50.48 -48.61
C MET A 3 -18.03 50.16 -47.33
N GLU A 4 -18.65 48.99 -47.32
CA GLU A 4 -19.38 48.43 -46.18
C GLU A 4 -18.38 47.81 -45.19
N SER A 5 -18.21 48.43 -44.03
CA SER A 5 -17.36 47.94 -42.95
C SER A 5 -18.06 46.78 -42.22
N ARG A 6 -17.65 45.54 -42.53
CA ARG A 6 -18.10 44.36 -41.77
C ARG A 6 -17.33 44.27 -40.45
N SER A 7 -18.04 44.48 -39.35
CA SER A 7 -17.57 44.19 -37.99
C SER A 7 -17.23 42.69 -37.85
N PRO A 8 -16.13 42.33 -37.19
CA PRO A 8 -15.81 40.93 -36.94
C PRO A 8 -16.78 40.34 -35.90
N GLU A 9 -17.46 39.28 -36.31
CA GLU A 9 -18.27 38.40 -35.48
C GLU A 9 -17.44 37.90 -34.30
N ARG A 10 -17.84 38.27 -33.07
CA ARG A 10 -17.25 37.69 -31.86
C ARG A 10 -17.73 36.25 -31.75
N VAL A 11 -16.87 35.31 -32.14
CA VAL A 11 -17.05 33.89 -31.88
C VAL A 11 -17.26 33.69 -30.38
N PRO A 12 -18.40 33.15 -29.93
CA PRO A 12 -18.61 32.83 -28.53
C PRO A 12 -17.62 31.73 -28.15
N GLN A 13 -16.72 32.03 -27.21
CA GLN A 13 -15.85 31.02 -26.62
C GLN A 13 -16.73 29.95 -25.99
N SER A 14 -16.75 28.76 -26.60
CA SER A 14 -17.39 27.60 -26.04
C SER A 14 -16.71 27.30 -24.70
N GLN A 15 -17.46 27.51 -23.63
CA GLN A 15 -17.05 27.14 -22.29
C GLN A 15 -16.81 25.64 -22.30
N GLY A 16 -15.53 25.26 -22.33
CA GLY A 16 -15.10 23.88 -22.20
C GLY A 16 -15.75 23.33 -20.94
N THR A 17 -16.56 22.30 -21.11
CA THR A 17 -17.22 21.58 -20.04
C THR A 17 -16.16 21.17 -19.03
N GLY A 18 -16.16 21.83 -17.88
CA GLY A 18 -15.24 21.57 -16.78
C GLY A 18 -15.51 20.17 -16.23
N VAL A 19 -14.97 19.15 -16.87
CA VAL A 19 -14.84 17.83 -16.27
C VAL A 19 -13.83 18.01 -15.13
N GLY A 20 -14.38 18.30 -13.95
CA GLY A 20 -13.63 18.73 -12.78
C GLY A 20 -12.49 17.76 -12.49
N ARG A 21 -11.25 18.26 -12.58
CA ARG A 21 -10.10 17.52 -12.09
C ARG A 21 -10.38 17.21 -10.61
N PRO A 22 -10.27 15.94 -10.18
CA PRO A 22 -10.50 15.61 -8.77
C PRO A 22 -9.55 16.46 -7.92
N PRO A 23 -10.04 16.95 -6.77
CA PRO A 23 -9.28 17.88 -5.95
C PRO A 23 -7.94 17.27 -5.53
N GLY A 24 -6.89 18.10 -5.45
CA GLY A 24 -5.50 17.66 -5.32
C GLY A 24 -5.23 16.71 -4.15
N TRP A 25 -5.95 16.86 -3.03
CA TRP A 25 -5.84 15.99 -1.85
C TRP A 25 -6.18 14.53 -2.13
N ARG A 26 -7.10 14.23 -3.08
CA ARG A 26 -7.43 12.84 -3.44
C ARG A 26 -6.25 12.09 -4.07
N ARG A 27 -5.35 12.80 -4.76
CA ARG A 27 -4.17 12.21 -5.39
C ARG A 27 -3.10 11.80 -4.39
N PHE A 28 -3.10 12.42 -3.21
CA PHE A 28 -2.19 12.09 -2.12
C PHE A 28 -2.72 10.98 -1.22
N LEU A 29 -4.04 10.87 -1.07
CA LEU A 29 -4.70 9.90 -0.19
C LEU A 29 -4.99 8.55 -0.84
N LEU A 30 -5.25 8.52 -2.17
CA LEU A 30 -5.58 7.27 -2.86
C LEU A 30 -4.54 6.93 -3.93
N PRO A 31 -4.07 5.67 -3.99
CA PRO A 31 -3.21 5.20 -5.07
C PRO A 31 -3.94 5.31 -6.41
N GLN A 32 -3.30 5.93 -7.40
CA GLN A 32 -3.88 6.14 -8.72
C GLN A 32 -3.43 5.06 -9.71
N THR A 33 -2.33 4.39 -9.42
CA THR A 33 -1.74 3.36 -10.25
C THR A 33 -2.27 1.98 -9.89
N GLY A 34 -2.38 1.08 -10.89
CA GLY A 34 -2.79 -0.31 -10.64
C GLY A 34 -1.88 -1.02 -9.63
N LEU A 35 -0.56 -0.78 -9.71
CA LEU A 35 0.43 -1.31 -8.75
C LEU A 35 0.22 -0.76 -7.33
N GLY A 36 -0.06 0.54 -7.19
CA GLY A 36 -0.38 1.12 -5.88
C GLY A 36 -1.61 0.48 -5.23
N ARG A 37 -2.64 0.17 -6.03
CA ARG A 37 -3.85 -0.53 -5.54
C ARG A 37 -3.56 -1.97 -5.11
N TRP A 38 -2.71 -2.69 -5.85
CA TRP A 38 -2.24 -4.02 -5.46
C TRP A 38 -1.42 -3.99 -4.17
N ALA A 39 -0.49 -3.03 -4.03
CA ALA A 39 0.27 -2.83 -2.80
C ALA A 39 -0.66 -2.59 -1.60
N THR A 40 -1.69 -1.74 -1.77
CA THR A 40 -2.70 -1.49 -0.74
C THR A 40 -3.49 -2.75 -0.40
N GLY A 41 -3.91 -3.53 -1.39
CA GLY A 41 -4.61 -4.80 -1.16
C GLY A 41 -3.77 -5.80 -0.37
N LEU A 42 -2.49 -5.97 -0.74
CA LEU A 42 -1.56 -6.84 -0.01
C LEU A 42 -1.33 -6.36 1.42
N PHE A 43 -1.19 -5.04 1.61
CA PHE A 43 -1.02 -4.47 2.94
C PHE A 43 -2.26 -4.64 3.83
N ILE A 44 -3.46 -4.49 3.27
CA ILE A 44 -4.70 -4.77 3.99
C ILE A 44 -4.76 -6.24 4.40
N ALA A 45 -4.41 -7.16 3.51
CA ALA A 45 -4.34 -8.59 3.83
C ALA A 45 -3.33 -8.88 4.94
N PHE A 46 -2.15 -8.24 4.91
CA PHE A 46 -1.16 -8.29 5.98
C PHE A 46 -1.75 -7.84 7.33
N VAL A 47 -2.40 -6.68 7.39
CA VAL A 47 -3.00 -6.17 8.63
C VAL A 47 -4.06 -7.12 9.18
N ILE A 48 -4.94 -7.64 8.31
CA ILE A 48 -5.98 -8.59 8.72
C ILE A 48 -5.37 -9.87 9.30
N LEU A 49 -4.40 -10.47 8.60
CA LEU A 49 -3.75 -11.69 9.07
C LEU A 49 -2.94 -11.44 10.35
N MET A 50 -2.35 -10.26 10.51
CA MET A 50 -1.64 -9.91 11.74
C MET A 50 -2.59 -9.79 12.93
N VAL A 51 -3.79 -9.22 12.74
CA VAL A 51 -4.83 -9.20 13.78
C VAL A 51 -5.30 -10.60 14.12
N ILE A 52 -5.53 -11.46 13.12
CA ILE A 52 -5.90 -12.87 13.34
C ILE A 52 -4.79 -13.60 14.12
N GLN A 53 -3.52 -13.43 13.72
CA GLN A 53 -2.38 -14.02 14.39
C GLN A 53 -2.29 -13.56 15.85
N SER A 54 -2.45 -12.26 16.10
CA SER A 54 -2.43 -11.70 17.46
C SER A 54 -3.57 -12.23 18.32
N ALA A 55 -4.79 -12.33 17.76
CA ALA A 55 -5.94 -12.90 18.44
C ALA A 55 -5.76 -14.38 18.78
N LEU A 56 -5.17 -15.16 17.85
CA LEU A 56 -4.84 -16.57 18.07
C LEU A 56 -3.78 -16.72 19.18
N VAL A 57 -2.74 -15.90 19.18
CA VAL A 57 -1.75 -15.87 20.26
C VAL A 57 -2.43 -15.57 21.60
N MET A 58 -3.21 -14.49 21.68
CA MET A 58 -3.85 -14.07 22.93
C MET A 58 -4.89 -15.08 23.44
N SER A 59 -5.57 -15.80 22.54
CA SER A 59 -6.51 -16.86 22.93
C SER A 59 -5.85 -18.04 23.62
N ARG A 60 -4.53 -18.18 23.50
CA ARG A 60 -3.75 -19.27 24.09
C ARG A 60 -3.04 -18.86 25.38
N ASP A 61 -3.21 -17.62 25.89
CA ASP A 61 -2.52 -17.05 27.07
C ASP A 61 -2.71 -17.80 28.41
N GLY A 62 -3.32 -18.98 28.42
CA GLY A 62 -3.39 -19.90 29.56
C GLY A 62 -2.77 -21.29 29.35
N GLU A 63 -2.15 -21.56 28.20
CA GLU A 63 -1.33 -22.76 27.95
C GLU A 63 0.11 -22.51 28.40
N ASP A 64 0.71 -23.46 29.13
CA ASP A 64 2.11 -23.41 29.57
C ASP A 64 3.03 -23.29 28.34
N ARG A 65 3.56 -22.08 28.11
CA ARG A 65 4.39 -21.73 26.95
C ARG A 65 5.89 -21.80 27.24
N GLU A 66 6.27 -22.15 28.45
CA GLU A 66 7.66 -22.03 28.92
C GLU A 66 8.62 -22.99 28.20
N ASP A 67 8.07 -23.98 27.49
CA ASP A 67 8.75 -25.07 26.81
C ASP A 67 8.34 -25.28 25.34
N GLU A 68 7.44 -24.44 24.79
CA GLU A 68 7.08 -24.48 23.36
C GLU A 68 8.00 -23.60 22.50
N THR A 69 8.79 -24.24 21.65
CA THR A 69 9.65 -23.61 20.64
C THR A 69 8.80 -23.01 19.51
N PHE A 70 9.35 -22.04 18.77
CA PHE A 70 8.70 -21.38 17.63
C PHE A 70 8.08 -22.37 16.61
N PHE A 71 8.68 -23.55 16.43
CA PHE A 71 8.21 -24.58 15.50
C PHE A 71 7.26 -25.64 16.10
N ASP A 72 7.07 -25.66 17.42
CA ASP A 72 6.18 -26.63 18.06
C ASP A 72 4.72 -26.36 17.72
N ASN A 73 4.41 -25.08 17.45
CA ASN A 73 3.15 -24.64 16.87
C ASN A 73 3.27 -24.38 15.37
N LEU A 74 3.53 -25.43 14.59
CA LEU A 74 3.72 -25.34 13.13
C LEU A 74 2.64 -24.50 12.40
N PRO A 75 1.33 -24.55 12.73
CA PRO A 75 0.32 -23.71 12.10
C PRO A 75 0.53 -22.21 12.39
N LEU A 76 0.93 -21.87 13.62
CA LEU A 76 1.13 -20.50 14.05
C LEU A 76 2.44 -19.93 13.48
N ALA A 77 3.49 -20.75 13.42
CA ALA A 77 4.76 -20.48 12.76
C ALA A 77 4.56 -20.22 11.25
N ALA A 78 3.81 -21.10 10.57
CA ALA A 78 3.48 -20.91 9.17
C ALA A 78 2.68 -19.61 8.93
N LEU A 79 1.74 -19.29 9.82
CA LEU A 79 0.94 -18.07 9.72
C LEU A 79 1.81 -16.81 9.84
N ILE A 80 2.72 -16.74 10.82
CA ILE A 80 3.58 -15.55 10.98
C ILE A 80 4.59 -15.41 9.82
N LEU A 81 5.05 -16.52 9.23
CA LEU A 81 5.88 -16.48 8.02
C LEU A 81 5.09 -15.94 6.81
N VAL A 82 3.83 -16.35 6.64
CA VAL A 82 2.95 -15.81 5.58
C VAL A 82 2.69 -14.32 5.79
N VAL A 83 2.43 -13.90 7.03
CA VAL A 83 2.27 -12.48 7.40
C VAL A 83 3.52 -11.69 7.04
N GLY A 84 4.71 -12.17 7.40
CA GLY A 84 5.98 -11.54 7.05
C GLY A 84 6.20 -11.45 5.54
N ALA A 85 5.94 -12.54 4.81
CA ALA A 85 6.07 -12.57 3.35
C ALA A 85 5.12 -11.58 2.66
N LEU A 86 3.89 -11.42 3.16
CA LEU A 86 2.94 -10.44 2.65
C LEU A 86 3.39 -9.01 2.90
N ALA A 87 3.96 -8.71 4.08
CA ALA A 87 4.51 -7.38 4.36
C ALA A 87 5.66 -7.04 3.41
N ILE A 88 6.61 -7.95 3.24
CA ILE A 88 7.77 -7.77 2.35
C ILE A 88 7.30 -7.64 0.90
N GLY A 89 6.38 -8.50 0.46
CA GLY A 89 5.79 -8.45 -0.88
C GLY A 89 5.03 -7.15 -1.15
N ALA A 90 4.22 -6.68 -0.20
CA ALA A 90 3.54 -5.39 -0.29
C ALA A 90 4.55 -4.23 -0.42
N GLY A 91 5.62 -4.26 0.38
CA GLY A 91 6.72 -3.31 0.31
C GLY A 91 7.41 -3.30 -1.05
N ALA A 92 7.71 -4.47 -1.62
CA ALA A 92 8.32 -4.59 -2.94
C ALA A 92 7.41 -4.02 -4.05
N VAL A 93 6.10 -4.34 -4.02
CA VAL A 93 5.14 -3.78 -4.98
C VAL A 93 5.00 -2.27 -4.82
N ALA A 94 5.02 -1.76 -3.58
CA ALA A 94 5.02 -0.32 -3.29
C ALA A 94 6.29 0.37 -3.83
N ALA A 95 7.48 -0.21 -3.64
CA ALA A 95 8.73 0.29 -4.22
C ALA A 95 8.63 0.39 -5.76
N ILE A 96 8.11 -0.66 -6.40
CA ILE A 96 7.90 -0.69 -7.85
C ILE A 96 6.91 0.40 -8.28
N ALA A 97 5.81 0.61 -7.55
CA ALA A 97 4.84 1.66 -7.84
C ALA A 97 5.47 3.07 -7.75
N ILE A 98 6.29 3.32 -6.73
CA ILE A 98 6.98 4.59 -6.53
C ILE A 98 7.99 4.83 -7.65
N ILE A 99 8.87 3.87 -7.94
CA ILE A 99 9.99 4.04 -8.88
C ILE A 99 9.49 4.02 -10.34
N LYS A 100 8.73 2.98 -10.73
CA LYS A 100 8.35 2.77 -12.13
C LYS A 100 7.08 3.52 -12.55
N LYS A 101 6.12 3.71 -11.64
CA LYS A 101 4.85 4.40 -11.95
C LYS A 101 4.79 5.82 -11.41
N ARG A 102 5.86 6.30 -10.76
CA ARG A 102 5.95 7.64 -10.14
C ARG A 102 4.75 7.92 -9.23
N GLU A 103 4.27 6.89 -8.54
CA GLU A 103 3.18 6.99 -7.58
C GLU A 103 3.62 7.89 -6.41
N ARG A 104 2.75 8.85 -6.03
CA ARG A 104 3.03 9.83 -4.97
C ARG A 104 2.03 9.77 -3.81
N ALA A 105 1.18 8.75 -3.79
CA ALA A 105 0.24 8.55 -2.71
C ALA A 105 0.98 8.22 -1.40
N LEU A 106 0.70 8.98 -0.35
CA LEU A 106 1.24 8.79 1.00
C LEU A 106 1.11 7.34 1.52
N PRO A 107 -0.04 6.64 1.37
CA PRO A 107 -0.16 5.27 1.86
C PRO A 107 0.84 4.31 1.20
N VAL A 108 1.24 4.54 -0.06
CA VAL A 108 2.20 3.67 -0.74
C VAL A 108 3.60 3.79 -0.13
N PHE A 109 3.99 4.99 0.32
CA PHE A 109 5.23 5.18 1.07
C PHE A 109 5.18 4.50 2.45
N LEU A 110 4.04 4.56 3.15
CA LEU A 110 3.87 3.87 4.42
C LEU A 110 3.97 2.34 4.23
N ILE A 111 3.34 1.80 3.20
CA ILE A 111 3.42 0.36 2.87
C ILE A 111 4.87 -0.05 2.62
N LEU A 112 5.62 0.75 1.87
CA LEU A 112 7.05 0.51 1.66
C LEU A 112 7.83 0.47 2.98
N LEU A 113 7.58 1.43 3.88
CA LEU A 113 8.25 1.51 5.17
C LEU A 113 7.96 0.26 6.03
N PHE A 114 6.70 -0.17 6.10
CA PHE A 114 6.33 -1.41 6.82
C PHE A 114 6.94 -2.66 6.21
N GLY A 115 6.97 -2.76 4.88
CA GLY A 115 7.62 -3.89 4.21
C GLY A 115 9.13 -3.93 4.45
N LEU A 116 9.79 -2.77 4.51
CA LEU A 116 11.21 -2.69 4.84
C LEU A 116 11.48 -3.03 6.32
N PHE A 117 10.61 -2.60 7.23
CA PHE A 117 10.69 -2.97 8.64
C PHE A 117 10.54 -4.49 8.83
N ALA A 118 9.56 -5.11 8.17
CA ALA A 118 9.37 -6.56 8.18
C ALA A 118 10.59 -7.30 7.60
N LEU A 119 11.18 -6.78 6.52
CA LEU A 119 12.40 -7.34 5.94
C LEU A 119 13.58 -7.25 6.92
N MET A 120 13.76 -6.08 7.57
CA MET A 120 14.83 -5.88 8.56
C MET A 120 14.67 -6.84 9.74
N PHE A 121 13.44 -7.03 10.23
CA PHE A 121 13.14 -7.98 11.29
C PHE A 121 13.48 -9.42 10.87
N ALA A 122 13.06 -9.83 9.67
CA ALA A 122 13.36 -11.16 9.14
C ALA A 122 14.87 -11.41 8.98
N VAL A 123 15.63 -10.41 8.53
CA VAL A 123 17.10 -10.50 8.44
C VAL A 123 17.74 -10.53 9.83
N GLY A 124 17.24 -9.71 10.76
CA GLY A 124 17.73 -9.67 12.15
C GLY A 124 17.58 -11.00 12.86
N GLU A 125 16.44 -11.68 12.67
CA GLU A 125 16.22 -13.04 13.17
C GLU A 125 17.23 -14.03 12.59
N MET A 126 17.58 -13.92 11.30
CA MET A 126 18.53 -14.85 10.67
C MET A 126 19.98 -14.63 11.10
N VAL A 127 20.38 -13.39 11.38
CA VAL A 127 21.75 -13.01 11.76
C VAL A 127 21.94 -13.05 13.28
N GLY A 128 20.87 -12.87 14.07
CA GLY A 128 20.93 -12.89 15.53
C GLY A 128 20.89 -14.29 16.14
N HIS A 129 20.64 -15.32 15.33
CA HIS A 129 20.45 -16.71 15.75
C HIS A 129 21.71 -17.57 15.51
N GLU A 130 22.89 -16.98 15.76
CA GLU A 130 24.21 -17.63 15.78
C GLU A 130 24.81 -17.69 17.19
#